data_AF-A0A933X5C0-F1
#
_entry.id   AF-A0A933X5C0-F1
#
_cell.length_a   1.000
_cell.length_b   1.000
_cell.length_c   1.000
_cell.angle_alpha   90.00
_cell.angle_beta   90.00
_cell.angle_gamma   90.00
#
_symmetry.space_group_name_H-M   'P 1'
#
loop_
_entity.id
_entity.type
_entity.pdbx_description
1 polymer ?
#
loop_
_entity_poly.entity_id
_entity_poly.type
_entity_poly.pdbx_seq_one_letter_code
_entity_poly.pdbx_strand_id
1 'polypeptide(L)'
;MKTQIRTAEPVRRMLPLLVSIATEVRERTRAAEALKERIEAFGPQKARRRRELDVLWAEYANHQRELRVVQKELERLGWRSVDELPWRVALQNDAGEVLAEGELDRTVFHLRLPRPSRSAG
;
A
#
# COMPACT_ATOMS: atom_id res chain seq x y z
N MET A 1 12.15 16.84 -24.83
CA MET A 1 11.81 15.46 -25.25
C MET A 1 10.65 14.97 -24.41
N LYS A 2 9.62 14.40 -25.05
CA LYS A 2 8.35 13.98 -24.43
C LYS A 2 8.55 12.72 -23.59
N THR A 3 8.12 12.75 -22.33
CA THR A 3 8.04 11.61 -21.42
C THR A 3 7.06 10.58 -21.99
N GLN A 4 7.58 9.58 -22.71
CA GLN A 4 6.75 8.46 -23.17
C GLN A 4 6.51 7.53 -21.99
N ILE A 5 5.27 7.54 -21.48
CA ILE A 5 4.77 6.59 -20.47
C ILE A 5 4.65 5.21 -21.14
N ARG A 6 5.78 4.52 -21.29
CA ARG A 6 5.82 3.11 -21.66
C ARG A 6 5.70 2.31 -20.38
N THR A 7 4.47 2.13 -19.92
CA THR A 7 4.14 1.13 -18.91
C THR A 7 4.70 -0.20 -19.40
N ALA A 8 5.72 -0.71 -18.71
CA ALA A 8 6.25 -2.03 -18.97
C ALA A 8 5.06 -3.00 -18.97
N GLU A 9 4.92 -3.79 -20.04
CA GLU A 9 3.79 -4.70 -20.25
C GLU A 9 3.36 -5.49 -18.98
N PRO A 10 4.28 -5.94 -18.10
CA PRO A 10 3.91 -6.56 -16.82
C PRO A 10 3.11 -5.65 -15.87
N VAL A 11 3.49 -4.37 -15.76
CA VAL A 11 2.77 -3.39 -14.93
C VAL A 11 1.37 -3.14 -15.49
N ARG A 12 1.20 -3.05 -16.82
CA ARG A 12 -0.12 -2.88 -17.46
C ARG A 12 -1.09 -4.01 -17.11
N ARG A 13 -0.60 -5.24 -17.18
CA ARG A 13 -1.40 -6.43 -16.88
C ARG A 13 -1.82 -6.49 -15.41
N MET A 14 -0.99 -5.94 -14.52
CA MET A 14 -1.24 -5.90 -13.09
C MET A 14 -2.13 -4.73 -12.63
N LEU A 15 -2.30 -3.69 -13.45
CA LEU A 15 -3.06 -2.49 -13.06
C LEU A 15 -4.46 -2.80 -12.47
N PRO A 16 -5.31 -3.66 -13.07
CA PRO A 16 -6.61 -3.96 -12.50
C PRO A 16 -6.54 -4.55 -11.08
N LEU A 17 -5.58 -5.47 -10.87
CA LEU A 17 -5.35 -6.07 -9.55
C LEU A 17 -4.82 -5.03 -8.56
N LEU A 18 -3.88 -4.19 -8.97
CA LEU A 18 -3.35 -3.11 -8.13
C LEU A 18 -4.44 -2.10 -7.73
N VAL A 19 -5.39 -1.79 -8.62
CA VAL A 19 -6.54 -0.92 -8.32
C VAL A 19 -7.47 -1.56 -7.30
N SER A 20 -7.73 -2.87 -7.41
CA SER A 20 -8.53 -3.61 -6.43
C SER A 20 -7.86 -3.59 -5.06
N ILE A 21 -6.57 -3.91 -5.01
CA ILE A 21 -5.78 -3.90 -3.77
C ILE A 21 -5.75 -2.47 -3.17
N ALA A 22 -5.56 -1.44 -4.00
CA ALA A 22 -5.58 -0.05 -3.55
C ALA A 22 -6.91 0.35 -2.90
N THR A 23 -8.02 -0.12 -3.47
CA THR A 23 -9.36 0.17 -2.96
C THR A 23 -9.56 -0.48 -1.59
N GLU A 24 -9.21 -1.76 -1.48
CA GLU A 24 -9.24 -2.53 -0.24
C GLU A 24 -8.35 -1.92 0.87
N VAL A 25 -7.13 -1.51 0.53
CA VAL A 25 -6.21 -0.85 1.46
C VAL A 25 -6.78 0.48 1.94
N ARG A 26 -7.37 1.28 1.03
CA ARG A 26 -7.98 2.57 1.38
C ARG A 26 -9.15 2.39 2.33
N GLU A 27 -10.04 1.44 2.05
CA GLU A 27 -11.21 1.15 2.88
C GLU A 27 -10.79 0.67 4.27
N ARG A 28 -9.82 -0.25 4.35
CA ARG A 28 -9.32 -0.77 5.63
C ARG A 28 -8.56 0.27 6.44
N THR A 29 -7.75 1.10 5.79
CA THR A 29 -7.04 2.21 6.46
C THR A 29 -8.05 3.17 7.08
N ARG A 30 -9.06 3.59 6.32
CA ARG A 30 -10.12 4.47 6.83
C ARG A 30 -10.90 3.84 7.98
N ALA A 31 -11.25 2.56 7.88
CA ALA A 31 -11.92 1.85 8.97
C ALA A 31 -11.06 1.78 10.23
N ALA A 32 -9.76 1.49 10.09
CA ALA A 32 -8.81 1.45 11.20
C ALA A 32 -8.63 2.84 11.84
N GLU A 33 -8.52 3.90 11.05
CA GLU A 33 -8.43 5.29 11.54
C GLU A 33 -9.69 5.68 12.31
N ALA A 34 -10.87 5.42 11.76
CA ALA A 34 -12.14 5.69 12.44
C ALA A 34 -12.28 4.90 13.76
N LEU A 35 -11.83 3.65 13.81
CA LEU A 35 -11.79 2.86 15.04
C LEU A 35 -10.81 3.44 16.06
N LYS A 36 -9.64 3.87 15.61
CA LYS A 36 -8.62 4.50 16.46
C LYS A 36 -9.16 5.79 17.09
N GLU A 37 -9.80 6.66 16.30
CA GLU A 37 -10.44 7.88 16.80
C GLU A 37 -11.53 7.55 17.83
N ARG A 38 -12.36 6.53 17.57
CA ARG A 38 -13.37 6.06 18.52
C ARG A 38 -12.74 5.56 19.81
N ILE A 39 -11.67 4.78 19.74
CA ILE A 39 -10.93 4.26 20.91
C ILE A 39 -10.34 5.41 21.73
N GLU A 40 -9.76 6.42 21.08
CA GLU A 40 -9.19 7.59 21.74
C GLU A 40 -10.27 8.41 22.47
N ALA A 41 -11.45 8.56 21.87
CA ALA A 41 -12.61 9.23 22.48
C ALA A 41 -13.11 8.54 23.76
N PHE A 42 -12.77 7.28 24.02
CA PHE A 42 -13.14 6.57 25.25
C PHE A 42 -12.33 7.02 26.47
N GLY A 43 -11.28 7.83 26.32
CA GLY A 43 -10.42 8.36 27.39
C GLY A 43 -11.11 8.56 28.74
N PRO A 44 -12.24 9.30 28.82
CA PRO A 44 -12.93 9.58 30.09
C PRO A 44 -13.79 8.43 30.65
N GLN A 45 -14.15 7.42 29.84
CA GLN A 45 -15.15 6.38 30.17
C GLN A 45 -14.58 4.95 30.18
N LYS A 46 -13.26 4.78 29.99
CA LYS A 46 -12.60 3.47 29.82
C LYS A 46 -12.98 2.43 30.87
N ALA A 47 -13.08 2.82 32.14
CA ALA A 47 -13.43 1.89 33.23
C ALA A 47 -14.87 1.37 33.16
N ARG A 48 -15.83 2.22 32.73
CA ARG A 48 -17.27 1.88 32.70
C ARG A 48 -17.67 1.16 31.42
N ARG A 49 -16.93 1.36 30.32
CA ARG A 49 -17.22 0.78 29.00
C ARG A 49 -16.11 -0.13 28.49
N ARG A 50 -15.44 -0.84 29.40
CA ARG A 50 -14.28 -1.68 29.08
C ARG A 50 -14.58 -2.75 28.02
N ARG A 51 -15.72 -3.45 28.13
CA ARG A 51 -16.11 -4.47 27.13
C ARG A 51 -16.25 -3.92 25.72
N GLU A 52 -16.84 -2.73 25.58
CA GLU A 52 -16.98 -2.08 24.28
C GLU A 52 -15.63 -1.62 23.74
N LEU A 53 -14.76 -1.11 24.61
CA LEU A 53 -13.40 -0.75 24.25
C LEU A 53 -12.59 -1.97 23.79
N ASP A 54 -12.74 -3.12 24.44
CA ASP A 54 -12.09 -4.38 24.04
C ASP A 54 -12.56 -4.84 22.64
N VAL A 55 -13.85 -4.69 22.33
CA VAL A 55 -14.40 -4.98 20.99
C VAL A 55 -13.80 -4.05 19.93
N LEU A 56 -13.76 -2.74 20.19
CA LEU A 56 -13.17 -1.78 19.24
C LEU A 56 -11.67 -2.06 19.01
N TRP A 57 -10.93 -2.42 20.05
CA TRP A 57 -9.52 -2.83 19.91
C TRP A 57 -9.36 -4.10 19.10
N ALA A 58 -10.23 -5.09 19.29
CA ALA A 58 -10.22 -6.32 18.51
C ALA A 58 -10.50 -6.04 17.02
N GLU A 59 -11.49 -5.21 16.72
CA GLU A 59 -11.80 -4.78 15.34
C GLU A 59 -10.63 -4.00 14.72
N TYR A 60 -10.02 -3.07 15.46
CA TYR A 60 -8.85 -2.33 15.01
C TYR A 60 -7.67 -3.28 14.70
N ALA A 61 -7.40 -4.23 15.60
CA ALA A 61 -6.34 -5.22 15.42
C ALA A 61 -6.59 -6.11 14.20
N ASN A 62 -7.85 -6.45 13.91
CA ASN A 62 -8.22 -7.20 12.71
C ASN A 62 -7.90 -6.39 11.45
N HIS A 63 -8.32 -5.12 11.34
CA HIS A 63 -7.97 -4.29 10.17
C HIS A 63 -6.45 -4.14 9.99
N GLN A 64 -5.71 -3.95 11.08
CA GLN A 64 -4.24 -3.89 11.05
C GLN A 64 -3.62 -5.21 10.56
N ARG A 65 -4.16 -6.36 10.98
CA ARG A 65 -3.71 -7.67 10.50
C ARG A 65 -3.96 -7.84 9.01
N GLU A 66 -5.15 -7.49 8.53
CA GLU A 66 -5.51 -7.56 7.11
C GLU A 66 -4.59 -6.69 6.25
N LEU A 67 -4.30 -5.46 6.68
CA LEU A 67 -3.34 -4.58 5.99
C LEU A 67 -1.94 -5.22 5.87
N ARG A 68 -1.48 -5.94 6.90
CA ARG A 68 -0.21 -6.69 6.82
C ARG A 68 -0.28 -7.89 5.88
N VAL A 69 -1.44 -8.53 5.73
CA VAL A 69 -1.62 -9.62 4.76
C VAL A 69 -1.51 -9.06 3.34
N VAL A 70 -2.21 -7.97 3.05
CA VAL A 70 -2.13 -7.28 1.76
C VAL A 70 -0.69 -6.87 1.44
N GLN A 71 0.05 -6.33 2.41
CA GLN A 71 1.46 -6.00 2.24
C GLN A 71 2.29 -7.23 1.79
N LYS A 72 2.11 -8.37 2.45
CA LYS A 72 2.83 -9.61 2.10
C LYS A 72 2.45 -10.13 0.72
N GLU A 73 1.20 -9.94 0.30
CA GLU A 73 0.76 -10.31 -1.04
C GLU A 73 1.38 -9.42 -2.12
N LEU A 74 1.44 -8.11 -1.88
CA LEU A 74 2.18 -7.18 -2.75
C LEU A 74 3.66 -7.58 -2.86
N GLU A 75 4.30 -7.91 -1.74
CA GLU A 75 5.70 -8.36 -1.73
C GLU A 75 5.90 -9.64 -2.55
N ARG A 76 4.98 -10.60 -2.47
CA ARG A 76 4.98 -11.83 -3.31
C ARG A 76 4.80 -11.53 -4.79
N LEU A 77 4.10 -10.45 -5.13
CA LEU A 77 3.92 -9.97 -6.50
C LEU A 77 5.10 -9.09 -6.98
N GLY A 78 6.15 -8.94 -6.18
CA GLY A 78 7.33 -8.14 -6.50
C GLY A 78 7.21 -6.65 -6.16
N TRP A 79 6.11 -6.25 -5.50
CA TRP A 79 5.86 -4.87 -5.07
C TRP A 79 6.25 -4.70 -3.62
N ARG A 80 7.24 -3.85 -3.35
CA ARG A 80 7.73 -3.59 -1.99
C ARG A 80 7.31 -2.20 -1.53
N SER A 81 7.02 -2.06 -0.23
CA SER A 81 6.82 -0.73 0.36
C SER A 81 8.13 0.05 0.34
N VAL A 82 8.06 1.33 -0.02
CA VAL A 82 9.20 2.25 -0.06
C VAL A 82 9.28 3.10 1.21
N ASP A 83 8.14 3.34 1.86
CA ASP A 83 8.00 4.20 3.04
C ASP A 83 7.08 3.57 4.10
N GLU A 84 7.05 4.16 5.30
CA GLU A 84 6.21 3.72 6.41
C GLU A 84 4.72 4.15 6.26
N LEU A 85 4.43 5.24 5.52
CA LEU A 85 3.09 5.78 5.18
C LEU A 85 3.19 6.73 3.95
N PRO A 86 2.15 6.95 3.10
CA PRO A 86 1.03 6.09 2.72
C PRO A 86 1.44 5.19 1.54
N TRP A 87 1.47 3.87 1.75
CA TRP A 87 1.60 2.77 0.77
C TRP A 87 2.22 3.11 -0.59
N ARG A 88 3.38 3.77 -0.56
CA ARG A 88 4.21 3.97 -1.74
C ARG A 88 4.87 2.65 -2.03
N VAL A 89 4.50 2.04 -3.14
CA VAL A 89 5.03 0.73 -3.54
C VAL A 89 5.93 0.86 -4.76
N ALA A 90 6.98 0.06 -4.79
CA ALA A 90 7.88 -0.05 -5.92
C ALA A 90 7.94 -1.49 -6.42
N LEU A 91 7.79 -1.65 -7.74
CA LEU A 91 8.16 -2.88 -8.43
C LEU A 91 9.67 -2.88 -8.59
N GLN A 92 10.34 -3.90 -8.06
CA GLN A 92 11.78 -4.09 -8.19
C GLN A 92 12.10 -5.34 -9.01
N ASN A 93 13.21 -5.34 -9.75
CA ASN A 93 13.76 -6.58 -10.32
C ASN A 93 14.58 -7.35 -9.27
N ASP A 94 15.10 -8.52 -9.65
CA ASP A 94 15.91 -9.37 -8.77
C ASP A 94 17.21 -8.69 -8.30
N ALA A 95 17.70 -7.69 -9.05
CA ALA A 95 18.85 -6.87 -8.69
C ALA A 95 18.50 -5.70 -7.73
N GLY A 96 17.22 -5.56 -7.33
CA GLY A 96 16.73 -4.48 -6.48
C GLY A 96 16.51 -3.14 -7.20
N GLU A 97 16.64 -3.11 -8.53
CA GLU A 97 16.40 -1.89 -9.31
C GLU A 97 14.89 -1.61 -9.39
N VAL A 98 14.51 -0.37 -9.03
CA VAL A 98 13.12 0.09 -9.13
C VAL A 98 12.75 0.25 -10.61
N LEU A 99 11.77 -0.53 -11.06
CA LEU A 99 11.19 -0.51 -12.41
C LEU A 99 9.97 0.39 -12.48
N ALA A 100 9.17 0.41 -11.41
CA ALA A 100 8.03 1.30 -11.27
C ALA A 100 7.85 1.67 -9.79
N GLU A 101 7.33 2.85 -9.50
CA GLU A 101 6.96 3.27 -8.15
C GLU A 101 5.73 4.17 -8.18
N GLY A 102 4.91 4.11 -7.14
CA GLY A 102 3.69 4.91 -7.08
C GLY A 102 3.01 4.83 -5.74
N GLU A 103 2.11 5.77 -5.50
CA GLU A 103 1.17 5.70 -4.39
C GLU A 103 0.05 4.75 -4.78
N LEU A 104 -0.11 3.66 -4.00
CA LEU A 104 -1.08 2.62 -4.31
C LEU A 104 -2.50 3.20 -4.34
N ASP A 105 -2.85 4.07 -3.39
CA ASP A 105 -4.15 4.70 -3.29
C ASP A 105 -4.48 5.61 -4.49
N ARG A 106 -3.50 6.31 -5.06
CA ARG A 106 -3.71 7.14 -6.26
C ARG A 106 -3.74 6.32 -7.53
N THR A 107 -3.30 5.07 -7.49
CA THR A 107 -3.18 4.19 -8.67
C THR A 107 -2.33 4.82 -9.78
N VAL A 108 -1.44 5.75 -9.41
CA VAL A 108 -0.52 6.43 -10.33
C VAL A 108 0.87 5.84 -10.11
N PHE A 109 1.38 5.15 -11.14
CA PHE A 109 2.70 4.54 -11.13
C PHE A 109 3.61 5.21 -12.15
N HIS A 110 4.76 5.70 -11.67
CA HIS A 110 5.86 6.22 -12.48
C HIS A 110 6.80 5.08 -12.83
N LEU A 111 7.13 4.93 -14.11
CA LEU A 111 8.05 3.90 -14.56
C LEU A 111 9.45 4.47 -14.69
N ARG A 112 10.42 3.73 -14.20
CA ARG A 112 11.84 4.00 -14.46
C ARG A 112 12.25 3.17 -15.65
N LEU A 113 12.39 3.83 -16.79
CA LEU A 113 13.00 3.20 -17.95
C LEU A 113 14.50 3.04 -17.68
N PRO A 114 15.10 1.87 -17.94
CA PRO A 114 16.54 1.72 -17.86
C PRO A 114 17.18 2.78 -18.77
N ARG A 115 18.21 3.47 -18.24
CA ARG A 115 19.02 4.36 -19.09
C ARG A 115 19.58 3.49 -20.22
N PRO A 116 19.49 3.89 -21.49
CA PRO A 116 20.16 3.16 -22.55
C PRO A 116 21.64 3.13 -22.18
N SER A 117 22.16 1.92 -21.93
CA SER A 117 23.58 1.68 -21.79
C SER A 117 24.23 2.24 -23.05
N ARG A 118 25.03 3.31 -22.91
CA ARG A 118 25.89 3.75 -24.00
C ARG A 118 26.79 2.57 -24.32
N SER A 119 26.51 1.89 -25.42
CA SER A 119 27.48 1.01 -26.07
C SER A 119 28.69 1.89 -26.38
N ALA A 120 29.75 1.73 -25.59
CA ALA A 120 31.07 2.23 -25.95
C ALA A 120 31.50 1.43 -27.19
N GLY A 121 31.37 2.07 -28.35
CA GLY A 121 32.09 1.69 -29.55
C GLY A 121 33.46 2.36 -29.57
#